data_AF-A0A7Y8X5A2-F1
#
_entry.id   AF-A0A7Y8X5A2-F1
#
_cell.length_a   1.000
_cell.length_b   1.000
_cell.length_c   1.000
_cell.angle_alpha   90.00
_cell.angle_beta   90.00
_cell.angle_gamma   90.00
#
_symmetry.space_group_name_H-M   'P 1'
#
loop_
_entity.id
_entity.type
_entity.pdbx_description
1 polymer ?
#
loop_
_entity_poly.entity_id
_entity_poly.type
_entity_poly.pdbx_seq_one_letter_code
_entity_poly.pdbx_strand_id
1 'polypeptide(L)'
;AAGGGQGRNRSLLPAPEFTSPAQVREYCNAVRAAGVALSIEVAMGAEILKATLVTVPDPDGRIGGSRFRAAKVARKMQRAADALRDAAKNAAATYAAFQQEYEEEINRVRHRARRPSAPRMDWGQL
;
A
#
# COMPACT_ATOMS: atom_id res chain seq x y z
N ALA A 1 -30.70 16.98 16.86
CA ALA A 1 -29.42 17.70 16.76
C ALA A 1 -28.32 16.71 16.46
N ALA A 2 -27.43 17.05 15.50
CA ALA A 2 -26.13 16.44 15.13
C ALA A 2 -26.15 14.92 14.80
N GLY A 3 -25.75 14.42 13.63
CA GLY A 3 -24.73 14.84 12.67
C GLY A 3 -24.08 13.52 12.23
N GLY A 4 -24.28 13.06 10.99
CA GLY A 4 -23.46 13.52 9.88
C GLY A 4 -22.13 12.74 9.84
N GLY A 5 -22.18 11.52 9.29
CA GLY A 5 -21.00 10.69 9.02
C GLY A 5 -21.07 10.15 7.61
N GLN A 6 -21.21 11.06 6.63
CA GLN A 6 -21.06 10.77 5.21
C GLN A 6 -19.80 9.91 5.03
N GLY A 7 -19.98 8.64 4.67
CA GLY A 7 -18.90 7.75 4.24
C GLY A 7 -18.21 8.39 3.05
N ARG A 8 -17.22 9.23 3.31
CA ARG A 8 -16.45 9.89 2.29
C ARG A 8 -15.61 8.80 1.66
N ASN A 9 -15.98 8.40 0.44
CA ASN A 9 -15.20 7.57 -0.49
C ASN A 9 -13.85 8.25 -0.80
N ARG A 10 -13.04 8.51 0.22
CA ARG A 10 -11.66 8.96 0.08
C ARG A 10 -10.91 7.72 -0.36
N SER A 11 -10.47 7.73 -1.62
CA SER A 11 -9.55 6.73 -2.14
C SER A 11 -8.39 6.56 -1.17
N LEU A 12 -8.08 5.33 -0.80
CA LEU A 12 -6.92 5.00 0.05
C LEU A 12 -5.60 5.31 -0.67
N LEU A 13 -5.64 5.35 -2.00
CA LEU A 13 -4.49 5.59 -2.85
C LEU A 13 -4.63 6.95 -3.56
N PRO A 14 -3.50 7.64 -3.82
CA PRO A 14 -3.49 8.79 -4.71
C PRO A 14 -3.97 8.38 -6.12
N ALA A 15 -4.35 9.35 -6.94
CA ALA A 15 -4.66 9.07 -8.35
C ALA A 15 -3.41 8.47 -9.05
N PRO A 16 -3.58 7.50 -9.95
CA PRO A 16 -2.47 6.87 -10.68
C PRO A 16 -1.96 7.79 -11.80
N GLU A 17 -1.36 8.92 -11.40
CA GLU A 17 -0.68 9.85 -12.30
C GLU A 17 0.81 9.51 -12.35
N PHE A 18 1.36 9.33 -13.56
CA PHE A 18 2.76 8.90 -13.76
C PHE A 18 3.49 9.81 -14.75
N THR A 19 3.42 11.12 -14.52
CA THR A 19 4.06 12.13 -15.39
C THR A 19 5.49 12.46 -14.98
N SER A 20 5.94 12.00 -13.80
CA SER A 20 7.32 12.20 -13.33
C SER A 20 7.84 11.03 -12.50
N PRO A 21 9.17 10.83 -12.41
CA PRO A 21 9.77 9.83 -11.53
C PRO A 21 9.36 9.98 -10.05
N ALA A 22 9.12 11.23 -9.62
CA ALA A 22 8.65 11.52 -8.27
C ALA A 22 7.24 10.97 -8.01
N GLN A 23 6.34 11.04 -9.01
CA GLN A 23 4.98 10.51 -8.90
C GLN A 23 4.96 8.97 -8.89
N VAL A 24 5.84 8.31 -9.68
CA VAL A 24 5.99 6.84 -9.63
C VAL A 24 6.40 6.38 -8.22
N ARG A 25 7.40 7.06 -7.63
CA ARG A 25 7.85 6.81 -6.25
C ARG A 25 6.71 6.99 -5.24
N GLU A 26 5.99 8.11 -5.36
CA GLU A 26 4.91 8.46 -4.44
C GLU A 26 3.80 7.41 -4.46
N TYR A 27 3.32 7.04 -5.64
CA TYR A 27 2.27 6.05 -5.80
C TYR A 27 2.70 4.67 -5.25
N CYS A 28 3.91 4.20 -5.58
CA CYS A 28 4.43 2.93 -5.07
C CYS A 28 4.56 2.93 -3.54
N ASN A 29 5.01 4.05 -2.95
CA ASN A 29 5.08 4.19 -1.50
C ASN A 29 3.71 4.22 -0.83
N ALA A 30 2.72 4.87 -1.44
CA ALA A 30 1.35 4.88 -0.94
C ALA A 30 0.76 3.46 -0.94
N VAL A 31 0.93 2.70 -2.03
CA VAL A 31 0.49 1.29 -2.10
C VAL A 31 1.21 0.44 -1.05
N ARG A 32 2.54 0.61 -0.88
CA ARG A 32 3.31 -0.11 0.13
C ARG A 32 2.81 0.19 1.55
N ALA A 33 2.56 1.46 1.87
CA ALA A 33 2.08 1.87 3.18
C ALA A 33 0.66 1.33 3.45
N ALA A 34 -0.25 1.50 2.50
CA ALA A 34 -1.63 1.02 2.60
C ALA A 34 -1.68 -0.52 2.73
N GLY A 35 -0.92 -1.24 1.89
CA GLY A 35 -0.87 -2.70 1.93
C GLY A 35 -0.34 -3.24 3.26
N VAL A 36 0.71 -2.62 3.82
CA VAL A 36 1.22 -3.00 5.15
C VAL A 36 0.18 -2.73 6.24
N ALA A 37 -0.42 -1.54 6.26
CA ALA A 37 -1.43 -1.19 7.27
C ALA A 37 -2.63 -2.16 7.22
N LEU A 38 -3.20 -2.36 6.02
CA LEU A 38 -4.31 -3.29 5.83
C LEU A 38 -3.92 -4.73 6.17
N SER A 39 -2.70 -5.17 5.89
CA SER A 39 -2.26 -6.53 6.24
C SER A 39 -2.32 -6.77 7.75
N ILE A 40 -1.96 -5.77 8.55
CA ILE A 40 -1.98 -5.86 10.02
C ILE A 40 -3.43 -5.91 10.51
N GLU A 41 -4.28 -5.02 10.02
CA GLU A 41 -5.70 -4.96 10.40
C GLU A 41 -6.44 -6.26 10.02
N VAL A 42 -6.16 -6.80 8.83
CA VAL A 42 -6.78 -8.05 8.34
C VAL A 42 -6.27 -9.26 9.14
N ALA A 43 -4.99 -9.30 9.51
CA ALA A 43 -4.45 -10.37 10.35
C ALA A 43 -5.08 -10.33 11.76
N MET A 44 -5.22 -9.15 12.35
CA MET A 44 -5.93 -8.98 13.62
C MET A 44 -7.40 -9.42 13.49
N GLY A 45 -8.07 -9.06 12.39
CA GLY A 45 -9.43 -9.51 12.07
C GLY A 45 -9.54 -11.03 11.94
N ALA A 46 -8.52 -11.71 11.40
CA ALA A 46 -8.46 -13.16 11.31
C ALA A 46 -8.45 -13.82 12.70
N GLU A 47 -7.70 -13.27 13.65
CA GLU A 47 -7.64 -13.79 15.02
C GLU A 47 -8.94 -13.52 15.79
N ILE A 48 -9.54 -12.33 15.65
CA ILE A 48 -10.85 -12.03 16.25
C ILE A 48 -11.93 -12.96 15.69
N LEU A 49 -11.94 -13.18 14.37
CA LEU A 49 -12.86 -14.09 13.70
C LEU A 49 -12.70 -15.52 14.24
N LYS A 50 -11.46 -16.00 14.37
CA LYS A 50 -11.18 -17.32 14.93
C LYS A 50 -11.69 -17.44 16.36
N ALA A 51 -11.36 -16.47 17.23
CA ALA A 51 -11.76 -16.47 18.63
C ALA A 51 -13.29 -16.49 18.76
N THR A 52 -13.98 -15.70 17.92
CA THR A 52 -15.45 -15.67 17.86
C THR A 52 -16.01 -17.00 17.41
N LEU A 53 -15.48 -17.60 16.34
CA LEU A 53 -16.02 -18.84 15.79
C LEU A 53 -15.81 -20.06 16.70
N VAL A 54 -14.78 -20.05 17.55
CA VAL A 54 -14.52 -21.13 18.52
C VAL A 54 -15.61 -21.22 19.60
N THR A 55 -16.34 -20.14 19.88
CA THR A 55 -17.44 -20.16 20.87
C THR A 55 -18.71 -20.81 20.33
N VAL A 56 -18.83 -20.97 19.01
CA VAL A 56 -19.98 -21.61 18.37
C VAL A 56 -19.96 -23.11 18.65
N PRO A 57 -21.03 -23.71 19.20
CA PRO A 57 -21.10 -25.15 19.41
C PRO A 57 -20.99 -25.95 18.10
N ASP A 58 -20.38 -27.12 18.17
CA ASP A 58 -20.37 -28.04 17.03
C ASP A 58 -21.75 -28.72 16.91
N PRO A 59 -22.42 -28.67 15.75
CA PRO A 59 -23.77 -29.23 15.58
C PRO A 59 -23.79 -30.76 15.72
N ASP A 60 -22.67 -31.44 15.46
CA ASP A 60 -22.54 -32.88 15.62
C ASP A 60 -22.05 -33.25 17.03
N GLY A 61 -21.93 -32.28 17.95
CA GLY A 61 -21.44 -32.49 19.32
C GLY A 61 -19.96 -32.88 19.40
N ARG A 62 -19.20 -32.76 18.32
CA ARG A 62 -17.80 -33.20 18.27
C ARG A 62 -16.92 -32.31 19.14
N ILE A 63 -16.20 -32.93 20.08
CA ILE A 63 -15.19 -32.25 20.89
C ILE A 63 -14.13 -31.65 19.96
N GLY A 64 -14.04 -30.32 19.92
CA GLY A 64 -13.06 -29.59 19.10
C GLY A 64 -13.42 -29.41 17.61
N GLY A 65 -14.56 -29.92 17.13
CA GLY A 65 -14.99 -29.76 15.73
C GLY A 65 -15.16 -28.30 15.32
N SER A 66 -15.73 -27.50 16.22
CA SER A 66 -15.83 -26.04 16.09
C SER A 66 -14.46 -25.36 15.93
N ARG A 67 -13.44 -25.76 16.73
CA ARG A 67 -12.09 -25.20 16.64
C ARG A 67 -11.43 -25.44 15.29
N PHE A 68 -11.57 -26.65 14.74
CA PHE A 68 -11.02 -26.98 13.43
C PHE A 68 -11.66 -26.15 12.32
N ARG A 69 -13.00 -26.01 12.35
CA ARG A 69 -13.75 -25.19 11.39
C ARG A 69 -13.40 -23.72 11.52
N ALA A 70 -13.35 -23.18 12.72
CA ALA A 70 -12.93 -21.80 13.00
C ALA A 70 -11.53 -21.53 12.41
N ALA A 71 -10.57 -22.42 12.65
CA ALA A 71 -9.23 -22.32 12.07
C ALA A 71 -9.25 -22.41 10.53
N LYS A 72 -10.10 -23.24 9.94
CA LYS A 72 -10.25 -23.33 8.47
C LYS A 72 -10.75 -22.00 7.88
N VAL A 73 -11.72 -21.36 8.52
CA VAL A 73 -12.28 -20.06 8.08
C VAL A 73 -11.26 -18.94 8.30
N ALA A 74 -10.71 -18.81 9.50
CA ALA A 74 -9.73 -17.77 9.84
C ALA A 74 -8.48 -17.81 8.95
N ARG A 75 -8.02 -19.02 8.55
CA ARG A 75 -6.91 -19.18 7.60
C ARG A 75 -7.16 -18.50 6.26
N LYS A 76 -8.41 -18.35 5.80
CA LYS A 76 -8.70 -17.61 4.57
C LYS A 76 -8.45 -16.11 4.74
N MET A 77 -8.80 -15.57 5.90
CA MET A 77 -8.53 -14.17 6.23
C MET A 77 -7.04 -13.92 6.45
N GLN A 78 -6.33 -14.84 7.11
CA GLN A 78 -4.87 -14.75 7.26
C GLN A 78 -4.17 -14.72 5.89
N ARG A 79 -4.60 -15.55 4.93
CA ARG A 79 -4.07 -15.51 3.56
C ARG A 79 -4.32 -14.18 2.86
N ALA A 80 -5.43 -13.50 3.15
CA ALA A 80 -5.69 -12.17 2.61
C ALA A 80 -4.71 -11.14 3.19
N ALA A 81 -4.40 -11.21 4.48
CA ALA A 81 -3.36 -10.39 5.10
C ALA A 81 -1.98 -10.64 4.46
N ASP A 82 -1.62 -11.90 4.23
CA ASP A 82 -0.36 -12.26 3.58
C ASP A 82 -0.28 -11.71 2.15
N ALA A 83 -1.38 -11.83 1.38
CA ALA A 83 -1.46 -11.28 0.01
C ALA A 83 -1.33 -9.75 -0.02
N LEU A 84 -1.87 -9.03 0.96
CA LEU A 84 -1.68 -7.59 1.10
C LEU A 84 -0.22 -7.23 1.39
N ARG A 85 0.45 -8.04 2.21
CA ARG A 85 1.87 -7.87 2.49
C ARG A 85 2.73 -8.12 1.25
N ASP A 86 2.38 -9.11 0.44
CA ASP A 86 3.05 -9.39 -0.83
C ASP A 86 2.79 -8.30 -1.87
N ALA A 87 1.57 -7.76 -1.94
CA ALA A 87 1.27 -6.59 -2.75
C ALA A 87 2.15 -5.39 -2.36
N ALA A 88 2.34 -5.15 -1.06
CA ALA A 88 3.23 -4.09 -0.58
C ALA A 88 4.70 -4.33 -0.95
N LYS A 89 5.19 -5.59 -0.89
CA LYS A 89 6.54 -5.94 -1.36
C LYS A 89 6.69 -5.69 -2.85
N ASN A 90 5.71 -6.12 -3.65
CA ASN A 90 5.73 -5.92 -5.09
C ASN A 90 5.70 -4.44 -5.46
N ALA A 91 4.95 -3.60 -4.74
CA ALA A 91 4.97 -2.15 -4.96
C ALA A 91 6.37 -1.55 -4.73
N ALA A 92 7.09 -2.00 -3.69
CA ALA A 92 8.47 -1.58 -3.47
C ALA A 92 9.41 -2.08 -4.59
N ALA A 93 9.24 -3.32 -5.01
CA ALA A 93 10.01 -3.92 -6.11
C ALA A 93 9.75 -3.20 -7.45
N THR A 94 8.52 -2.79 -7.73
CA THR A 94 8.17 -2.00 -8.91
C THR A 94 8.97 -0.71 -8.99
N TYR A 95 9.08 0.04 -7.87
CA TYR A 95 9.87 1.26 -7.87
C TYR A 95 11.38 0.98 -8.01
N ALA A 96 11.89 -0.09 -7.41
CA ALA A 96 13.28 -0.49 -7.57
C ALA A 96 13.61 -0.86 -9.03
N ALA A 97 12.74 -1.65 -9.68
CA ALA A 97 12.88 -1.99 -11.09
C ALA A 97 12.78 -0.75 -11.99
N PHE A 98 11.84 0.17 -11.71
CA PHE A 98 11.75 1.44 -12.43
C PHE A 98 13.05 2.25 -12.34
N GLN A 99 13.69 2.29 -11.17
CA GLN A 99 14.97 2.99 -11.03
C GLN A 99 16.09 2.33 -11.83
N GLN A 100 16.15 1.00 -11.85
CA GLN A 100 17.18 0.25 -12.59
C GLN A 100 17.03 0.38 -14.11
N GLU A 101 15.81 0.21 -14.61
CA GLU A 101 15.54 0.16 -16.05
C GLU A 101 15.53 1.55 -16.72
N TYR A 102 15.25 2.61 -15.96
CA TYR A 102 15.11 3.97 -16.49
C TYR A 102 16.17 4.94 -15.94
N GLU A 103 17.28 4.43 -15.39
CA GLU A 103 18.32 5.23 -14.73
C GLU A 103 18.88 6.32 -15.66
N GLU A 104 19.14 5.98 -16.92
CA GLU A 104 19.67 6.93 -17.92
C GLU A 104 18.69 8.07 -18.21
N GLU A 105 17.42 7.76 -18.45
CA GLU A 105 16.37 8.74 -18.74
C GLU A 105 16.13 9.65 -17.54
N ILE A 106 16.07 9.06 -16.33
CA ILE A 106 15.93 9.79 -15.07
C ILE A 106 17.11 10.76 -14.89
N ASN A 107 18.34 10.30 -15.14
CA ASN A 107 19.53 11.13 -15.03
C ASN A 107 19.56 12.22 -16.10
N ARG A 108 19.20 11.93 -17.37
CA ARG A 108 19.10 12.93 -18.45
C ARG A 108 18.08 14.03 -18.13
N VAL A 109 16.90 13.66 -17.62
CA VAL A 109 15.89 14.64 -17.17
C VAL A 109 16.42 15.48 -16.02
N ARG A 110 17.08 14.86 -15.04
CA ARG A 110 17.69 15.54 -13.89
C ARG A 110 18.80 16.52 -14.31
N HIS A 111 19.64 16.15 -15.26
CA HIS A 111 20.68 17.03 -15.82
C HIS A 111 20.07 18.18 -16.63
N ARG A 112 19.00 17.94 -17.38
CA ARG A 112 18.31 18.98 -18.15
C ARG A 112 17.58 19.99 -17.26
N ALA A 113 16.96 19.54 -16.17
CA ALA A 113 16.32 20.40 -15.18
C ALA A 113 17.32 21.28 -14.42
N ARG A 114 18.59 20.87 -14.35
CA ARG A 114 19.65 21.55 -13.61
C ARG A 114 20.52 22.45 -14.48
N ARG A 115 20.03 22.92 -15.64
CA ARG A 115 20.75 23.91 -16.46
C ARG A 115 21.05 25.14 -15.59
N PRO A 116 22.33 25.52 -15.40
CA PRO A 116 22.68 26.71 -14.65
C PRO A 116 22.04 27.91 -15.34
N SER A 117 21.27 28.72 -14.59
CA SER A 117 20.96 30.07 -15.03
C SER A 117 22.29 30.78 -15.18
N ALA A 118 22.80 30.91 -16.41
CA ALA A 118 24.03 31.63 -16.66
C ALA A 118 23.87 33.04 -16.06
N PRO A 119 24.86 33.56 -15.31
CA PRO A 119 24.81 34.91 -14.80
C PRO A 119 24.60 35.86 -15.99
N ARG A 120 23.48 36.60 -16.01
CA ARG A 120 23.30 37.68 -16.97
C ARG A 120 24.33 38.75 -16.58
N MET A 121 25.42 38.85 -17.34
CA MET A 121 26.34 39.98 -17.23
C MET A 121 25.57 41.23 -17.65
N ASP A 122 25.24 42.07 -16.66
CA ASP A 122 24.63 43.38 -16.87
C ASP A 122 25.76 44.37 -17.19
N TRP A 123 25.84 44.79 -18.45
CA TRP A 123 26.80 45.78 -18.93
C TRP A 123 26.34 47.22 -18.67
N GLY A 124 25.26 47.43 -17.89
CA GLY A 124 24.64 48.74 -17.63
C GLY A 124 25.29 49.60 -16.54
N GLN A 125 26.43 49.21 -15.97
CA GLN A 125 27.13 49.97 -14.93
C GLN A 125 28.63 50.11 -15.27
N LEU A 126 28.95 51.06 -16.14
CA LEU A 126 30.27 51.69 -16.25
C LEU A 126 30.08 53.20 -16.35
#